data_AF-A0A124E340-F1
#
_entry.id   AF-A0A124E340-F1
#
_cell.length_a   1.000
_cell.length_b   1.000
_cell.length_c   1.000
_cell.angle_alpha   90.00
_cell.angle_beta   90.00
_cell.angle_gamma   90.00
#
_symmetry.space_group_name_H-M   'P 1'
#
loop_
_entity.id
_entity.type
_entity.pdbx_description
1 polymer ?
#
loop_
_entity_poly.entity_id
_entity_poly.type
_entity_poly.pdbx_seq_one_letter_code
_entity_poly.pdbx_strand_id
1 'polypeptide(L)'
;MNAYYRDDSVIVHHGDCLDVLKTLPANSVDAVVTDPPYGISFMGREWDQPGQFGSRRGDGKPRGGHPNSRQAHDAMAAGSYDL
;
A
#
# COMPACT_ATOMS: atom_id res chain seq x y z
N MET A 1 1.26 14.16 -16.76
CA MET A 1 2.10 13.80 -15.59
C MET A 1 3.55 13.95 -16.00
N ASN A 2 4.39 14.58 -15.18
CA ASN A 2 5.82 14.70 -15.46
C ASN A 2 6.58 13.67 -14.63
N ALA A 3 7.57 13.01 -15.24
CA ALA A 3 8.52 12.19 -14.52
C ALA A 3 9.27 13.09 -13.52
N TYR A 4 9.36 12.65 -12.26
CA TYR A 4 10.18 13.32 -11.26
C TYR A 4 11.67 13.12 -11.57
N TYR A 5 12.01 11.93 -12.06
CA TYR A 5 13.33 11.56 -12.55
C TYR A 5 13.22 10.61 -13.74
N ARG A 6 14.16 10.70 -14.67
CA ARG A 6 14.27 9.79 -15.80
C ARG A 6 15.72 9.66 -16.27
N ASP A 7 16.14 8.42 -16.51
CA ASP A 7 17.35 8.08 -17.27
C ASP A 7 17.02 7.04 -18.36
N ASP A 8 18.06 6.45 -18.94
CA ASP A 8 17.95 5.46 -20.03
C ASP A 8 17.23 4.17 -19.60
N SER A 9 17.18 3.88 -18.30
CA SER A 9 16.69 2.62 -17.73
C SER A 9 15.53 2.77 -16.76
N VAL A 10 15.39 3.94 -16.11
CA VAL A 10 14.48 4.14 -14.99
C VAL A 10 13.66 5.40 -15.20
N ILE A 11 12.37 5.32 -14.85
CA ILE A 11 11.48 6.47 -14.72
C ILE A 11 10.89 6.44 -13.30
N VAL A 12 10.98 7.56 -12.59
CA VAL A 12 10.36 7.76 -11.28
C VAL A 12 9.18 8.71 -11.44
N HIS A 13 7.99 8.22 -11.09
CA HIS A 13 6.77 9.03 -11.03
C HIS A 13 6.52 9.45 -9.59
N HIS A 14 6.23 10.73 -9.36
CA HIS A 14 5.83 11.23 -8.05
C HIS A 14 4.32 11.50 -8.01
N GLY A 15 3.62 10.87 -7.07
CA GLY A 15 2.17 11.02 -6.89
C GLY A 15 1.54 9.80 -6.20
N ASP A 16 0.22 9.83 -6.04
CA ASP A 16 -0.57 8.66 -5.63
C ASP A 16 -0.45 7.55 -6.70
N CYS A 17 -0.14 6.32 -6.28
CA CYS A 17 0.14 5.24 -7.21
C CYS A 17 -1.07 4.82 -8.04
N LEU A 18 -2.30 4.95 -7.52
CA LEU A 18 -3.52 4.62 -8.26
C LEU A 18 -3.78 5.62 -9.37
N ASP A 19 -3.44 6.89 -9.16
CA ASP A 19 -3.55 7.90 -10.20
C ASP A 19 -2.41 7.80 -11.23
N VAL A 20 -1.19 7.45 -10.80
CA VAL A 20 -0.07 7.15 -11.72
C VAL A 20 -0.42 5.96 -12.63
N LEU A 21 -0.89 4.85 -12.06
CA LEU A 21 -1.15 3.61 -12.79
C LEU A 21 -2.19 3.80 -13.91
N LYS A 22 -3.20 4.65 -13.71
CA LYS A 22 -4.20 5.01 -14.74
C LYS A 22 -3.60 5.67 -15.98
N THR A 23 -2.39 6.22 -15.88
CA THR A 23 -1.71 6.91 -17.00
C THR A 23 -0.82 5.99 -17.82
N LEU A 24 -0.53 4.77 -17.34
CA LEU A 24 0.29 3.81 -18.06
C LEU A 24 -0.53 3.12 -19.16
N PRO A 25 0.08 2.78 -20.31
CA PRO A 25 -0.62 2.04 -21.35
C PRO A 25 -1.11 0.68 -20.85
N ALA A 26 -2.24 0.21 -21.38
CA ALA A 26 -2.73 -1.13 -21.07
C ALA A 26 -1.72 -2.20 -21.52
N ASN A 27 -1.57 -3.26 -20.74
CA ASN A 27 -0.65 -4.39 -21.00
C ASN A 27 0.83 -3.98 -21.18
N SER A 28 1.29 -2.91 -20.52
CA SER A 28 2.69 -2.44 -20.62
C SER A 28 3.57 -2.81 -19.43
N VAL A 29 3.08 -3.63 -18.49
CA VAL A 29 3.78 -3.99 -17.25
C VAL A 29 3.88 -5.51 -17.16
N ASP A 30 5.09 -6.03 -17.19
CA ASP A 30 5.35 -7.46 -17.08
C ASP A 30 5.37 -7.98 -15.63
N ALA A 31 5.75 -7.11 -14.68
CA ALA A 31 5.85 -7.45 -13.27
C ALA A 31 5.53 -6.26 -12.37
N VAL A 32 4.91 -6.54 -11.22
CA VAL A 32 4.66 -5.56 -10.16
C VAL A 32 5.34 -6.04 -8.88
N VAL A 33 6.21 -5.20 -8.34
CA VAL A 33 6.84 -5.40 -7.02
C VAL A 33 6.37 -4.29 -6.11
N THR A 34 5.76 -4.64 -4.99
CA THR A 34 5.18 -3.68 -4.05
C THR A 34 5.34 -4.17 -2.62
N ASP A 35 5.55 -3.22 -1.71
CA ASP A 35 5.47 -3.39 -0.26
C ASP A 35 4.47 -2.34 0.25
N PRO A 36 3.15 -2.58 0.08
CA PRO A 36 2.14 -1.57 0.36
C PRO A 36 2.04 -1.28 1.87
N PRO A 37 1.50 -0.12 2.28
CA PRO A 37 1.27 0.18 3.69
C PRO A 37 0.29 -0.83 4.29
N TYR A 38 0.82 -1.77 5.06
CA TYR A 38 0.06 -2.89 5.61
C TYR A 38 -0.72 -2.52 6.88
N GLY A 39 -0.44 -1.35 7.47
CA GLY A 39 -1.13 -0.88 8.67
C GLY A 39 -0.86 -1.76 9.89
N ILE A 40 0.32 -2.38 9.96
CA ILE A 40 0.72 -3.28 11.06
C ILE A 40 1.63 -2.60 12.09
N SER A 41 1.89 -1.30 11.91
CA SER A 41 2.71 -0.44 12.79
C SER A 41 4.12 -0.99 13.04
N PHE A 42 4.65 -1.82 12.14
CA PHE A 42 5.95 -2.47 12.30
C PHE A 42 7.10 -1.46 12.37
N MET A 43 7.06 -0.42 11.53
CA MET A 43 8.07 0.64 11.47
C MET A 43 7.77 1.82 12.42
N GLY A 44 6.61 1.84 13.08
CA GLY A 44 6.19 2.92 13.98
C GLY A 44 6.03 4.29 13.30
N ARG A 45 5.91 4.33 11.96
CA ARG A 45 5.72 5.56 11.17
C ARG A 45 4.25 5.78 10.87
N GLU A 46 3.83 7.03 10.66
CA GLU A 46 2.43 7.38 10.39
C GLU A 46 1.82 6.61 9.22
N TRP A 47 2.60 6.40 8.14
CA TRP A 47 2.16 5.67 6.95
C TRP A 47 1.98 4.15 7.16
N ASP A 48 2.55 3.59 8.23
CA ASP A 48 2.46 2.16 8.57
C ASP A 48 1.46 1.90 9.72
N GLN A 49 0.76 2.93 10.21
CA GLN A 49 -0.29 2.73 11.20
C GLN A 49 -1.55 2.14 10.55
N PRO A 50 -2.38 1.37 11.29
CA PRO A 50 -3.74 1.02 10.89
C PRO A 50 -4.64 2.27 10.91
N GLY A 51 -4.38 3.18 9.97
CA GLY A 51 -5.10 4.42 9.75
C GLY A 51 -5.93 4.36 8.46
N GLN A 52 -6.06 5.51 7.79
CA GLN A 52 -6.88 5.69 6.58
C GLN A 52 -6.58 4.71 5.42
N PHE A 53 -5.39 4.11 5.42
CA PHE A 53 -4.92 3.13 4.41
C PHE A 53 -4.92 1.68 4.92
N GLY A 54 -5.18 1.44 6.21
CA GLY A 54 -5.28 0.09 6.77
C GLY A 54 -6.57 -0.60 6.33
N SER A 55 -6.52 -1.91 6.08
CA SER A 55 -7.71 -2.66 5.68
C SER A 55 -8.80 -2.53 6.74
N ARG A 56 -9.97 -2.00 6.34
CA ARG A 56 -11.17 -2.09 7.17
C ARG A 56 -11.49 -3.57 7.37
N ARG A 57 -11.91 -3.94 8.57
CA ARG A 57 -12.58 -5.24 8.76
C ARG A 57 -13.89 -5.22 7.95
N GLY A 58 -14.42 -6.39 7.59
CA GLY A 58 -15.73 -6.49 6.92
C GLY A 58 -16.92 -5.91 7.72
N ASP A 59 -16.69 -5.50 8.98
CA ASP A 59 -17.65 -4.78 9.83
C ASP A 59 -17.46 -3.24 9.83
N GLY A 60 -16.59 -2.71 8.97
CA GLY A 60 -16.33 -1.28 8.80
C GLY A 60 -15.44 -0.64 9.88
N LYS A 61 -15.01 -1.39 10.90
CA LYS A 61 -14.10 -0.89 11.93
C LYS A 61 -12.65 -0.91 11.44
N PRO A 62 -11.83 0.09 11.82
CA PRO A 62 -10.39 0.01 11.56
C PRO A 62 -9.82 -1.26 12.22
N ARG A 63 -8.94 -1.98 11.52
CA ARG A 63 -8.13 -3.05 12.12
C ARG A 63 -7.11 -2.43 13.09
N GLY A 64 -7.57 -1.93 14.23
CA GLY A 64 -6.72 -1.47 15.32
C GLY A 64 -6.12 -2.67 16.05
N GLY A 65 -4.79 -2.68 16.16
CA GLY A 65 -4.06 -3.62 17.00
C GLY A 65 -4.59 -3.59 18.43
N HIS A 66 -4.93 -4.76 18.97
CA HIS A 66 -5.27 -4.89 20.38
C HIS A 66 -3.98 -4.65 21.18
N PRO A 67 -3.97 -3.84 22.26
CA PRO A 67 -2.76 -3.55 23.04
C PRO A 67 -2.13 -4.78 23.71
N ASN A 68 -2.64 -5.99 23.45
CA ASN A 68 -2.16 -7.24 24.05
C ASN A 68 -2.22 -8.46 23.10
N SER A 69 -2.35 -8.30 21.78
CA SER A 69 -2.32 -9.43 20.84
C SER A 69 -0.89 -9.90 20.57
N ARG A 70 -0.31 -10.60 21.54
CA ARG A 70 0.75 -11.57 21.27
C ARG A 70 0.11 -12.69 20.44
N GLN A 71 0.53 -12.83 19.19
CA GLN A 71 0.15 -13.85 18.18
C GLN A 71 -1.07 -13.51 17.31
N ALA A 72 -0.81 -13.15 16.04
CA ALA A 72 -1.27 -13.85 14.82
C ALA A 72 -1.50 -12.90 13.61
N HIS A 73 -0.64 -13.02 12.59
CA HIS A 73 -0.98 -12.97 11.16
C HIS A 73 -1.61 -11.71 10.52
N ASP A 74 -1.56 -10.51 11.11
CA ASP A 74 -2.13 -9.32 10.45
C ASP A 74 -1.45 -8.98 9.11
N ALA A 75 -0.15 -9.24 8.96
CA ALA A 75 0.57 -9.01 7.69
C ALA A 75 0.06 -9.84 6.51
N MET A 76 -0.45 -11.07 6.76
CA MET A 76 -0.98 -11.93 5.70
C MET A 76 -2.39 -11.52 5.25
N ALA A 77 -3.12 -10.79 6.10
CA ALA A 77 -4.41 -10.20 5.77
C ALA A 77 -4.29 -8.76 5.25
N ALA A 78 -3.13 -8.14 5.45
CA ALA A 78 -2.83 -6.82 4.97
C ALA A 78 -2.57 -6.89 3.45
N GLY A 79 -3.20 -5.98 2.68
CA GLY A 79 -3.24 -6.03 1.22
C GLY A 79 -4.53 -6.62 0.62
N SER A 80 -5.46 -7.12 1.45
CA SER A 80 -6.85 -7.33 1.01
C SER A 80 -7.56 -5.99 0.97
N TYR A 81 -7.76 -5.46 -0.23
CA TYR A 81 -8.54 -4.25 -0.50
C TYR A 81 -9.93 -4.67 -0.96
N ASP A 82 -10.97 -4.02 -0.43
CA ASP A 82 -12.32 -4.08 -1.03
C ASP A 82 -12.23 -3.28 -2.34
N LEU A 83 -12.10 -3.98 -3.48
CA LEU A 83 -12.21 -3.40 -4.83
C LEU A 83 -13.68 -3.28 -5.24
#